data_AF-A0A3R7EQH1-F1
#
_entry.id   AF-A0A3R7EQH1-F1
#
_cell.length_a   1.000
_cell.length_b   1.000
_cell.length_c   1.000
_cell.angle_alpha   90.00
_cell.angle_beta   90.00
_cell.angle_gamma   90.00
#
_symmetry.space_group_name_H-M   'P 1'
#
loop_
_entity.id
_entity.type
_entity.pdbx_description
1 polymer ?
#
loop_
_entity_poly.entity_id
_entity_poly.type
_entity_poly.pdbx_seq_one_letter_code
_entity_poly.pdbx_strand_id
1 'polypeptide(L)' 'MAKYADMTFKDGVLKDFGVERSLLLRIVESGEPFMTSGCPGCNRPYYNERPSGPIYNYPKKPTLDEVREIKRQLSIH' A
#
# COMPACT_ATOMS: atom_id res chain seq x y z
N MET A 1 -7.59 -11.88 -13.44
CA MET A 1 -6.75 -11.40 -12.32
C MET A 1 -5.36 -11.17 -12.85
N ALA A 2 -4.72 -10.05 -12.49
CA ALA A 2 -3.33 -9.81 -12.87
C ALA A 2 -2.41 -10.85 -12.21
N LYS A 3 -1.40 -11.28 -12.96
CA LYS A 3 -0.36 -12.21 -12.52
C LYS A 3 0.96 -11.45 -12.44
N TYR A 4 1.94 -12.07 -11.78
CA TYR A 4 3.31 -11.54 -11.75
C TYR A 4 3.85 -11.24 -13.15
N ALA A 5 3.54 -12.09 -14.15
CA ALA A 5 4.00 -11.92 -15.53
C ALA A 5 3.43 -10.67 -16.23
N ASP A 6 2.36 -10.08 -15.69
CA ASP A 6 1.74 -8.86 -16.24
C ASP A 6 2.40 -7.59 -15.68
N MET A 7 3.23 -7.72 -14.63
CA MET A 7 3.88 -6.58 -13.97
C MET A 7 5.18 -6.19 -14.68
N THR A 8 5.44 -4.88 -14.78
CA THR A 8 6.68 -4.36 -15.35
C THR A 8 7.60 -3.83 -14.26
N PHE A 9 8.86 -4.28 -14.27
CA PHE A 9 9.91 -3.82 -13.38
C PHE A 9 11.02 -3.12 -14.17
N LYS A 10 11.57 -2.05 -13.61
CA LYS A 10 12.76 -1.36 -14.13
C LYS A 10 13.74 -1.13 -12.98
N ASP A 11 14.97 -1.59 -13.15
CA ASP A 11 16.04 -1.45 -12.14
C ASP A 11 15.64 -1.99 -10.75
N GLY A 12 14.89 -3.10 -10.73
CA GLY A 12 14.35 -3.72 -9.51
C GLY A 12 13.14 -2.99 -8.90
N VAL A 13 12.66 -1.91 -9.52
CA VAL A 13 11.50 -1.13 -9.06
C VAL A 13 10.27 -1.47 -9.90
N LEU A 14 9.16 -1.76 -9.23
CA LEU A 14 7.86 -1.95 -9.88
C LEU A 14 7.42 -0.64 -10.55
N LYS A 15 7.10 -0.70 -11.85
CA LYS A 15 6.64 0.45 -12.66
C LYS A 15 5.20 0.32 -13.11
N ASP A 16 4.73 -0.91 -13.31
CA ASP A 16 3.35 -1.16 -13.71
C ASP A 16 2.84 -2.46 -13.08
N PHE A 17 1.59 -2.42 -12.61
CA PHE A 17 0.94 -3.54 -11.92
C PHE A 17 0.24 -4.52 -12.88
N GLY A 18 0.23 -4.26 -14.19
CA GLY A 18 -0.49 -5.09 -15.17
C GLY A 18 -2.01 -4.98 -15.05
N VAL A 19 -2.51 -3.86 -14.53
CA VAL A 19 -3.94 -3.60 -14.35
C VAL A 19 -4.33 -2.21 -14.81
N GLU A 20 -5.60 -2.05 -15.15
CA GLU A 20 -6.19 -0.74 -15.44
C GLU A 20 -5.93 0.26 -14.31
N ARG A 21 -5.48 1.47 -14.67
CA ARG A 21 -5.17 2.54 -13.70
C ARG A 21 -6.37 2.86 -12.80
N SER A 22 -7.59 2.84 -13.35
CA SER A 22 -8.83 3.09 -12.60
C SER A 22 -9.12 2.00 -11.57
N LEU A 23 -8.74 0.75 -11.85
CA LEU A 23 -8.84 -0.35 -10.90
C LEU A 23 -7.80 -0.19 -9.79
N LEU A 24 -6.55 0.10 -10.14
CA LEU A 24 -5.48 0.34 -9.17
C LEU A 24 -5.82 1.49 -8.22
N LEU A 25 -6.33 2.60 -8.76
CA LEU A 25 -6.76 3.75 -7.96
C LEU A 25 -7.86 3.38 -6.96
N ARG A 26 -8.90 2.66 -7.40
CA ARG A 26 -9.98 2.20 -6.50
C ARG A 26 -9.46 1.29 -5.39
N ILE A 27 -8.56 0.37 -5.72
CA ILE A 27 -7.93 -0.53 -4.74
C ILE A 27 -7.14 0.28 -3.72
N VAL A 28 -6.33 1.25 -4.17
CA VAL A 28 -5.54 2.08 -3.26
C VAL A 28 -6.41 2.98 -2.39
N GLU A 29 -7.46 3.56 -2.96
CA GLU A 29 -8.43 4.40 -2.24
C GLU A 29 -9.24 3.64 -1.20
N SER A 30 -9.43 2.32 -1.38
CA SER A 30 -10.05 1.48 -0.36
C SER A 30 -9.25 1.46 0.94
N GLY A 31 -7.92 1.59 0.84
CA GLY A 31 -6.99 1.50 1.96
C GLY A 31 -6.81 0.07 2.52
N GLU A 32 -7.64 -0.89 2.11
CA GLU A 32 -7.63 -2.27 2.63
C GLU A 32 -6.29 -3.00 2.43
N PRO A 33 -5.59 -2.88 1.29
CA PRO A 33 -4.31 -3.58 1.09
C PRO A 33 -3.19 -3.14 2.04
N PHE A 34 -3.34 -1.98 2.67
CA PHE A 34 -2.35 -1.40 3.59
C PHE A 34 -2.73 -1.67 5.05
N MET A 35 -3.87 -2.30 5.30
CA MET A 35 -4.32 -2.61 6.66
C MET A 35 -3.66 -3.89 7.17
N THR A 36 -3.38 -3.90 8.47
CA THR A 36 -2.92 -5.08 9.21
C THR A 36 -3.88 -5.36 10.35
N SER A 37 -4.18 -6.63 10.61
CA SER A 37 -5.08 -7.05 11.70
C SER A 37 -4.46 -6.88 13.09
N GLY A 38 -3.14 -6.71 13.17
CA GLY A 38 -2.38 -6.83 14.41
C GLY A 38 -2.49 -8.24 15.03
N CYS A 39 -1.87 -8.41 16.20
CA CYS A 39 -2.05 -9.60 17.05
C CYS A 39 -2.68 -9.20 18.39
N PRO A 40 -3.54 -10.07 18.99
CA PRO A 40 -4.16 -9.78 20.28
C PRO A 40 -3.10 -9.53 21.37
N GLY A 41 -3.23 -8.43 22.11
CA GLY A 41 -2.32 -8.06 23.19
C GLY A 41 -1.01 -7.39 22.75
N CYS A 42 -0.85 -7.07 21.47
CA CYS A 42 0.34 -6.37 20.98
C CYS A 42 0.22 -4.85 21.12
N ASN A 43 1.27 -4.20 21.62
CA ASN A 43 1.40 -2.75 21.72
C ASN A 43 2.14 -2.13 20.51
N ARG A 44 2.35 -2.91 19.43
CA ARG A 44 3.01 -2.45 18.21
C ARG A 44 1.98 -2.20 17.10
N PRO A 45 1.48 -0.96 16.96
CA PRO A 45 0.35 -0.66 16.07
C PRO A 45 0.66 -0.83 14.58
N TYR A 46 1.92 -0.72 14.17
CA TYR A 46 2.31 -0.75 12.75
C TYR A 46 3.10 -2.00 12.37
N TYR A 47 2.82 -3.13 13.04
CA TYR A 47 3.44 -4.43 12.79
C TYR A 47 4.99 -4.38 12.76
N ASN A 48 5.62 -4.34 11.58
CA ASN A 48 7.06 -4.31 11.38
C ASN A 48 7.63 -2.90 11.10
N GLU A 49 6.80 -1.85 11.02
CA GLU A 49 7.27 -0.51 10.68
C GLU A 49 8.14 0.09 11.76
N ARG A 50 9.06 0.96 11.32
CA ARG A 50 9.88 1.81 12.19
C ARG A 50 9.11 3.11 12.47
N PRO A 51 9.08 3.61 13.71
CA PRO A 51 8.43 4.88 14.01
C PRO A 51 8.95 6.08 13.20
N SER A 52 10.20 6.00 12.73
CA SER A 52 10.87 7.04 11.96
C SER A 52 10.73 6.90 10.43
N GLY A 53 10.16 5.79 9.95
CA GLY A 53 10.09 5.48 8.53
C GLY A 53 8.73 5.86 7.94
N PRO A 54 8.61 5.91 6.60
CA PRO A 54 7.29 5.91 5.99
C PRO A 54 6.52 4.69 6.51
N ILE A 55 5.28 4.92 6.93
CA ILE A 55 4.40 3.86 7.42
C ILE A 55 3.72 3.23 6.21
N TYR A 56 3.97 1.94 5.99
CA TYR A 56 3.33 1.18 4.92
C TYR A 56 2.12 0.36 5.40
N ASN A 57 2.13 -0.01 6.68
CA ASN A 57 1.14 -0.87 7.31
C ASN A 57 0.33 -0.09 8.34
N TYR A 58 -0.99 -0.21 8.32
CA TYR A 58 -1.90 0.54 9.20
C TYR A 58 -2.78 -0.42 10.02
N PRO A 59 -2.94 -0.24 11.34
CA PRO A 59 -3.84 -1.07 12.15
C PRO A 59 -5.32 -0.74 11.95
N LYS A 60 -5.62 0.24 11.10
CA LYS A 60 -6.93 0.81 10.84
C LYS A 60 -7.02 1.20 9.37
N LYS A 61 -8.23 1.48 8.90
CA LYS A 61 -8.42 2.08 7.58
C LYS A 61 -7.64 3.39 7.48
N PRO A 62 -6.76 3.55 6.47
CA PRO A 62 -6.04 4.80 6.23
C PRO A 62 -7.00 5.99 6.07
N THR A 63 -6.62 7.11 6.64
CA THR A 63 -7.26 8.41 6.44
C THR A 63 -7.02 8.93 5.01
N LEU A 64 -7.76 9.96 4.60
CA LEU A 64 -7.58 10.55 3.28
C LEU A 64 -6.15 11.06 3.04
N ASP A 65 -5.50 11.62 4.07
CA ASP A 65 -4.12 12.10 3.97
C ASP A 65 -3.12 10.94 3.86
N GLU A 66 -3.34 9.86 4.60
CA GLU A 66 -2.53 8.63 4.48
C GLU A 66 -2.71 7.98 3.10
N VAL A 67 -3.93 7.96 2.54
CA VAL A 67 -4.18 7.49 1.16
C VAL A 67 -3.45 8.36 0.13
N ARG A 68 -3.41 9.68 0.32
CA ARG A 68 -2.63 10.57 -0.57
C ARG A 68 -1.13 10.25 -0.50
N GLU A 69 -0.61 10.01 0.69
CA GLU A 69 0.79 9.63 0.88
C GLU A 69 1.09 8.27 0.24
N ILE A 70 0.20 7.28 0.39
CA ILE A 70 0.31 5.99 -0.29
C ILE A 70 0.35 6.17 -1.82
N LYS A 71 -0.54 6.98 -2.40
CA LYS A 71 -0.53 7.29 -3.84
C LYS A 71 0.78 7.95 -4.29
N ARG A 72 1.38 8.79 -3.44
CA ARG A 72 2.68 9.41 -3.69
C ARG A 72 3.80 8.36 -3.68
N GLN A 73 3.82 7.48 -2.69
CA GLN A 73 4.81 6.39 -2.58
C GLN A 73 4.74 5.43 -3.77
N LEU A 74 3.53 5.12 -4.24
CA LEU A 74 3.30 4.28 -5.42
C LEU A 74 3.51 5.01 -6.76
N SER A 75 3.75 6.32 -6.75
CA SER A 75 3.88 7.15 -7.95
C SER A 75 2.65 7.12 -8.88
N ILE A 76 1.45 7.04 -8.30
CA ILE A 76 0.16 6.92 -9.04
C ILE A 76 -0.77 8.13 -8.84
N HIS A 77 -0.21 9.27 -8.44
CA HIS A 77 -0.94 10.51 -8.16
C HIS A 77 -1.69 11.06 -9.38
#